data_AF-A0A411WMA9-F1
#
_entry.id   AF-A0A411WMA9-F1
#
_cell.length_a   1.000
_cell.length_b   1.000
_cell.length_c   1.000
_cell.angle_alpha   90.00
_cell.angle_beta   90.00
_cell.angle_gamma   90.00
#
_symmetry.space_group_name_H-M   'P 1'
#
loop_
_entity.id
_entity.type
_entity.pdbx_description
1 polymer ?
#
loop_
_entity_poly.entity_id
_entity_poly.type
_entity_poly.pdbx_seq_one_letter_code
_entity_poly.pdbx_strand_id
1 'polypeptide(L)'
;MNAWTGIKGSRSWKRFPDGTIIQRGISIAGTAGNPTTIQLPISFSDTNYSVVCSYDNARSGISTIYSFAALPLTASTFALMGSLTSGSIYAYWIAIGE
;
A
#
# COMPACT_ATOMS: atom_id res chain seq x y z
N MET A 1 4.43 19.55 23.30
CA MET A 1 3.94 18.16 23.13
C MET A 1 3.84 17.88 21.64
N ASN A 2 4.74 17.07 21.08
CA ASN A 2 4.61 16.64 19.69
C ASN A 2 3.68 15.43 19.66
N ALA A 3 2.40 15.70 19.43
CA ALA A 3 1.37 14.67 19.39
C ALA A 3 1.31 14.03 18.01
N TRP A 4 1.01 12.73 18.00
CA TRP A 4 0.70 11.98 16.79
C TRP A 4 -0.59 12.50 16.15
N THR A 5 -0.59 12.71 14.83
CA THR A 5 -1.79 13.08 14.05
C THR A 5 -2.12 11.99 13.04
N GLY A 6 -3.40 11.79 12.71
CA GLY A 6 -3.83 10.75 11.77
C GLY A 6 -5.34 10.48 11.71
N ILE A 7 -5.76 9.72 10.69
CA ILE A 7 -7.17 9.28 10.49
C ILE A 7 -7.27 7.77 10.72
N LYS A 8 -8.35 7.31 11.38
CA LYS A 8 -8.67 5.88 11.56
C LYS A 8 -9.56 5.37 10.42
N GLY A 9 -9.31 4.17 9.92
CA GLY A 9 -10.09 3.55 8.85
C GLY A 9 -9.37 2.37 8.17
N SER A 10 -10.01 1.77 7.17
CA SER A 10 -9.42 0.73 6.31
C SER A 10 -8.23 1.25 5.51
N ARG A 11 -8.24 2.55 5.18
CA ARG A 11 -7.09 3.34 4.72
C ARG A 11 -6.82 4.40 5.77
N SER A 12 -5.60 4.44 6.30
CA SER A 12 -5.25 5.29 7.45
C SER A 12 -3.81 5.74 7.39
N TRP A 13 -3.48 6.78 8.14
CA TRP A 13 -2.11 7.28 8.26
C TRP A 13 -1.84 7.78 9.68
N LYS A 14 -0.56 7.82 10.04
CA LYS A 14 -0.05 8.51 11.23
C LYS A 14 1.23 9.27 10.89
N ARG A 15 1.35 10.49 11.39
CA ARG A 15 2.59 11.28 11.35
C ARG A 15 3.26 11.29 12.71
N PHE A 16 4.56 11.04 12.70
CA PHE A 16 5.46 11.05 13.84
C PHE A 16 5.95 12.49 14.10
N PRO A 17 6.42 12.80 15.31
CA PRO A 17 7.02 14.09 15.64
C PRO A 17 8.18 14.54 14.74
N ASP A 18 8.92 13.60 14.17
CA ASP A 18 10.09 13.85 13.31
C ASP A 18 9.72 14.16 11.85
N GLY A 19 8.44 14.07 11.49
CA GLY A 19 7.95 14.26 10.13
C GLY A 19 7.62 12.96 9.41
N THR A 20 8.11 11.81 9.87
CA THR A 20 7.82 10.50 9.26
C THR A 20 6.32 10.26 9.21
N ILE A 21 5.83 9.78 8.08
CA ILE A 21 4.45 9.39 7.85
C ILE A 21 4.42 7.88 7.56
N ILE A 22 3.58 7.16 8.30
CA ILE A 22 3.20 5.79 7.96
C ILE A 22 1.76 5.81 7.47
N GLN A 23 1.54 5.29 6.27
CA GLN A 23 0.22 5.09 5.68
C GLN A 23 -0.02 3.59 5.47
N ARG A 24 -1.27 3.15 5.56
CA ARG A 24 -1.64 1.76 5.27
C ARG A 24 -3.00 1.67 4.59
N GLY A 25 -3.23 0.56 3.91
CA GLY A 25 -4.53 0.27 3.32
C GLY A 25 -4.67 -1.13 2.78
N ILE A 26 -5.82 -1.37 2.14
CA ILE A 26 -6.08 -2.54 1.30
C ILE A 26 -6.55 -2.05 -0.05
N SER A 27 -6.08 -2.66 -1.14
CA SER A 27 -6.46 -2.28 -2.50
C SER A 27 -6.43 -3.49 -3.44
N ILE A 28 -7.23 -3.44 -4.50
CA ILE A 28 -7.19 -4.45 -5.57
C ILE A 28 -5.93 -4.18 -6.40
N ALA A 29 -5.09 -5.19 -6.56
CA ALA A 29 -3.92 -5.12 -7.41
C ALA A 29 -4.31 -5.30 -8.88
N GLY A 30 -3.57 -4.64 -9.77
CA GLY A 30 -3.60 -4.96 -11.19
C GLY A 30 -3.06 -6.36 -11.48
N THR A 31 -3.40 -6.93 -12.63
CA THR A 31 -2.86 -8.22 -13.06
C THR A 31 -1.40 -8.09 -13.50
N ALA A 32 -0.67 -9.20 -13.56
CA ALA A 32 0.70 -9.26 -14.04
C ALA A 32 0.81 -8.61 -15.44
N GLY A 33 1.74 -7.67 -15.58
CA GLY A 33 1.92 -6.83 -16.77
C GLY A 33 1.01 -5.59 -16.85
N ASN A 34 0.00 -5.45 -15.99
CA ASN A 34 -0.99 -4.39 -16.03
C ASN A 34 -1.21 -3.78 -14.62
N PRO A 35 -0.25 -2.99 -14.10
CA PRO A 35 -0.35 -2.40 -12.77
C PRO A 35 -1.54 -1.42 -12.67
N THR A 36 -2.12 -1.33 -11.46
CA THR A 36 -3.13 -0.31 -11.12
C THR A 36 -2.52 0.77 -10.25
N THR A 37 -2.89 2.03 -10.50
CA THR A 37 -2.45 3.17 -9.67
C THR A 37 -3.29 3.28 -8.39
N ILE A 38 -2.63 3.26 -7.24
CA ILE A 38 -3.26 3.41 -5.92
C ILE A 38 -2.94 4.80 -5.37
N GLN A 39 -3.99 5.49 -4.92
CA GLN A 39 -3.87 6.77 -4.24
C GLN A 39 -3.50 6.56 -2.76
N LEU A 40 -2.62 7.39 -2.21
CA LEU A 40 -2.33 7.43 -0.79
C LEU A 40 -3.38 8.30 -0.05
N PRO A 41 -3.68 8.02 1.23
CA PRO A 41 -4.53 8.88 2.06
C PRO A 41 -4.07 10.33 2.12
N ILE A 42 -2.76 10.56 2.18
CA ILE A 42 -2.13 11.88 2.11
C ILE A 42 -0.86 11.79 1.25
N SER A 43 -0.43 12.93 0.71
CA SER A 43 0.86 13.01 0.02
C SER A 43 2.02 12.96 1.01
N PHE A 44 3.08 12.27 0.64
CA PHE A 44 4.44 12.51 1.13
C PHE A 44 4.97 13.82 0.51
N SER A 45 6.18 14.19 0.91
CA SER A 45 6.97 15.32 0.42
C SER A 45 7.54 15.05 -0.98
N ASP A 46 7.96 13.82 -1.25
CA ASP A 46 8.50 13.38 -2.55
C ASP A 46 8.19 11.89 -2.86
N THR A 47 8.79 11.36 -3.92
CA THR A 47 8.59 9.97 -4.38
C THR A 47 9.54 8.97 -3.69
N ASN A 48 10.46 9.41 -2.82
CA ASN A 48 11.44 8.57 -2.11
C ASN A 48 10.87 7.87 -0.87
N TYR A 49 9.60 7.46 -0.93
CA TYR A 49 8.99 6.64 0.11
C TYR A 49 9.09 5.16 -0.25
N SER A 50 9.00 4.30 0.75
CA SER A 50 8.94 2.84 0.57
C SER A 50 7.51 2.35 0.68
N VAL A 51 7.14 1.35 -0.10
CA VAL A 51 5.85 0.66 0.01
C VAL A 51 6.05 -0.86 -0.03
N VAL A 52 5.41 -1.56 0.91
CA VAL A 52 5.41 -3.02 0.98
C VAL A 52 3.98 -3.53 0.91
N CYS A 53 3.82 -4.70 0.29
CA CYS A 53 2.51 -5.32 0.08
C CYS A 53 2.52 -6.77 0.57
N SER A 54 1.37 -7.23 1.09
CA SER A 54 1.20 -8.58 1.64
C SER A 54 -0.13 -9.19 1.26
N TYR A 55 -0.14 -10.51 1.14
CA TYR A 55 -1.33 -11.34 0.98
C TYR A 55 -1.75 -11.91 2.35
N ASP A 56 -2.71 -11.25 3.00
CA ASP A 56 -3.24 -11.67 4.30
C ASP A 56 -4.54 -12.47 4.12
N ASN A 57 -4.38 -13.70 3.62
CA ASN A 57 -5.48 -14.64 3.46
C ASN A 57 -5.05 -16.09 3.72
N ALA A 58 -4.23 -16.30 4.75
CA ALA A 58 -3.83 -17.63 5.21
C ALA A 58 -5.02 -18.35 5.86
N ARG A 59 -5.84 -19.04 5.06
CA ARG A 59 -7.06 -19.76 5.50
C ARG A 59 -7.06 -21.19 4.99
N SER A 60 -7.73 -22.08 5.71
CA SER A 60 -7.94 -23.47 5.24
C SER A 60 -8.62 -23.50 3.87
N GLY A 61 -8.14 -24.35 2.97
CA GLY A 61 -8.64 -24.46 1.60
C GLY A 61 -8.02 -23.49 0.60
N ILE A 62 -7.19 -22.54 1.02
CA ILE A 62 -6.39 -21.71 0.11
C ILE A 62 -5.13 -22.47 -0.28
N SER A 63 -5.01 -22.85 -1.56
CA SER A 63 -3.87 -23.58 -2.11
C SER A 63 -2.88 -22.69 -2.88
N THR A 64 -3.20 -21.40 -3.04
CA THR A 64 -2.41 -20.46 -3.86
C THR A 64 -2.12 -19.21 -3.04
N ILE A 65 -0.84 -18.84 -2.98
CA ILE A 65 -0.36 -17.62 -2.32
C ILE A 65 0.10 -16.67 -3.42
N TYR A 66 -0.43 -15.45 -3.41
CA TYR A 66 -0.09 -14.45 -4.42
C TYR A 66 1.04 -13.54 -3.95
N SER A 67 1.93 -13.19 -4.87
CA SER A 67 2.95 -12.17 -4.65
C SER A 67 2.52 -10.84 -5.25
N PHE A 68 3.10 -9.76 -4.73
CA PHE A 68 2.83 -8.40 -5.16
C PHE A 68 4.13 -7.66 -5.46
N ALA A 69 4.07 -6.74 -6.41
CA ALA A 69 5.08 -5.74 -6.67
C ALA A 69 4.43 -4.35 -6.52
N ALA A 70 5.16 -3.44 -5.89
CA ALA A 70 4.74 -2.05 -5.73
C ALA A 70 5.87 -1.10 -6.10
N LEU A 71 5.52 0.04 -6.70
CA LEU A 71 6.47 1.05 -7.15
C LEU A 71 5.91 2.46 -6.89
N PRO A 72 6.57 3.28 -6.06
CA PRO A 72 6.27 4.71 -5.96
C PRO A 72 6.28 5.40 -7.32
N LEU A 73 5.21 6.14 -7.65
CA LEU A 73 5.09 6.88 -8.91
C LEU A 73 5.16 8.39 -8.67
N THR A 74 4.41 8.87 -7.68
CA THR A 74 4.40 10.27 -7.23
C THR A 74 4.33 10.28 -5.71
N ALA A 75 4.54 11.44 -5.09
CA ALA A 75 4.37 11.63 -3.65
C ALA A 75 2.97 11.23 -3.11
N SER A 76 1.97 11.10 -3.97
CA SER A 76 0.60 10.72 -3.62
C SER A 76 0.15 9.37 -4.18
N THR A 77 0.98 8.67 -4.97
CA THR A 77 0.55 7.46 -5.68
C THR A 77 1.65 6.43 -5.87
N PHE A 78 1.27 5.15 -5.86
CA PHE A 78 2.13 4.03 -6.26
C PHE A 78 1.39 3.11 -7.25
N ALA A 79 2.15 2.42 -8.10
CA ALA A 79 1.66 1.31 -8.91
C ALA A 79 1.61 0.04 -8.05
N LEU A 80 0.53 -0.72 -8.19
CA LEU A 80 0.34 -2.02 -7.54
C LEU A 80 0.02 -3.10 -8.58
N MET A 81 0.81 -4.16 -8.58
CA MET A 81 0.66 -5.32 -9.45
C MET A 81 0.73 -6.60 -8.65
N GLY A 82 -0.12 -7.56 -8.98
CA GLY A 82 -0.14 -8.90 -8.41
C GLY A 82 0.34 -9.96 -9.39
N SER A 83 0.59 -11.17 -8.89
CA SER A 83 1.11 -12.28 -9.71
C SER A 83 0.08 -12.97 -10.60
N LEU A 84 -1.20 -12.62 -10.51
CA LEU A 84 -2.27 -13.18 -11.33
C LEU A 84 -2.30 -12.59 -12.73
N THR A 85 -2.51 -13.41 -13.76
CA THR A 85 -2.72 -12.95 -15.14
C THR A 85 -4.17 -12.57 -15.43
N SER A 86 -5.13 -13.00 -14.61
CA SER A 86 -6.55 -12.66 -14.70
C SER A 86 -7.22 -12.65 -13.32
N GLY A 87 -8.35 -11.94 -13.21
CA GLY A 87 -9.08 -11.77 -11.94
C GLY A 87 -8.52 -10.67 -11.04
N SER A 88 -8.99 -10.64 -9.80
CA SER A 88 -8.69 -9.59 -8.83
C SER A 88 -8.19 -10.17 -7.52
N ILE A 89 -7.09 -9.62 -7.00
CA ILE A 89 -6.56 -9.96 -5.68
C ILE A 89 -6.34 -8.70 -4.86
N TYR A 90 -6.70 -8.79 -3.58
CA TYR A 90 -6.49 -7.71 -2.63
C TYR A 90 -5.09 -7.81 -2.02
N ALA A 91 -4.37 -6.68 -2.04
CA ALA A 91 -3.12 -6.51 -1.32
C ALA A 91 -3.35 -5.59 -0.12
N TYR A 92 -2.90 -6.02 1.06
CA TYR A 92 -2.66 -5.11 2.16
C TYR A 92 -1.32 -4.42 1.93
N TRP A 93 -1.24 -3.12 2.23
CA TRP A 93 -0.03 -2.35 2.00
C TRP A 93 0.28 -1.40 3.14
N ILE A 94 1.58 -1.13 3.32
CA ILE A 94 2.12 -0.11 4.22
C ILE A 94 3.10 0.72 3.39
N ALA A 95 2.95 2.05 3.45
CA ALA A 95 3.86 3.01 2.85
C ALA A 95 4.49 3.88 3.94
N ILE A 96 5.79 4.15 3.84
CA ILE A 96 6.58 4.90 4.82
C ILE A 96 7.46 5.92 4.08
N GLY A 97 7.36 7.18 4.46
CA GLY A 97 8.11 8.30 3.91
C GLY A 97 7.92 9.53 4.79
N GLU A 98 8.26 10.72 4.31
CA GLU A 98 8.05 12.02 4.98
C GLU A 98 7.09 12.88 4.21
#